data_AF-A0A4S4JUA8-F1
#
_entry.id   AF-A0A4S4JUA8-F1
#
_cell.length_a   1.000
_cell.length_b   1.000
_cell.length_c   1.000
_cell.angle_alpha   90.00
_cell.angle_beta   90.00
_cell.angle_gamma   90.00
#
_symmetry.space_group_name_H-M   'P 1'
#
loop_
_entity.id
_entity.type
_entity.pdbx_description
1 polymer ?
#
loop_
_entity_poly.entity_id
_entity_poly.type
_entity_poly.pdbx_seq_one_letter_code
_entity_poly.pdbx_strand_id
1 'polypeptide(L)' 'MIISEKLTQKELLKLLVDINSRAEANEDLQVSEVVEEIVERLKSYV' A
#
# COMPACT_ATOMS: atom_id res chain seq x y z
N MET A 1 -2.36 -20.03 -0.77
CA MET A 1 -2.13 -18.61 -1.08
C MET A 1 -3.51 -17.99 -1.18
N ILE A 2 -3.97 -17.32 -0.13
CA ILE A 2 -5.28 -16.66 -0.17
C ILE A 2 -5.10 -15.42 -1.04
N ILE A 3 -5.44 -15.56 -2.32
CA ILE A 3 -5.69 -14.40 -3.16
C ILE A 3 -7.03 -13.86 -2.65
N SER A 4 -6.99 -12.74 -1.94
CA SER A 4 -8.21 -11.99 -1.60
C SER A 4 -8.98 -11.76 -2.91
N GLU A 5 -10.22 -12.23 -2.99
CA GLU A 5 -11.07 -12.09 -4.19
C GLU A 5 -11.44 -10.62 -4.48
N LYS A 6 -11.12 -9.68 -3.58
CA LYS A 6 -11.51 -8.27 -3.70
C LYS A 6 -10.42 -7.35 -4.23
N LEU A 7 -9.14 -7.69 -4.10
CA LEU A 7 -8.06 -6.82 -4.56
C LEU A 7 -7.64 -7.16 -5.99
N THR A 8 -8.05 -6.34 -6.95
CA THR A 8 -7.55 -6.48 -8.32
C THR A 8 -6.11 -5.97 -8.45
N GLN A 9 -5.37 -6.45 -9.45
CA GLN A 9 -4.02 -5.95 -9.77
C GLN A 9 -4.00 -4.43 -10.00
N LYS A 10 -5.07 -3.88 -10.60
CA LYS A 10 -5.21 -2.44 -10.85
C LYS A 10 -5.32 -1.63 -9.55
N GLU A 11 -6.08 -2.14 -8.59
CA GLU A 11 -6.23 -1.50 -7.28
C GLU A 11 -4.94 -1.58 -6.46
N LEU A 12 -4.24 -2.72 -6.51
CA LEU A 12 -2.92 -2.86 -5.90
C LEU A 12 -1.92 -1.86 -6.48
N LEU A 13 -1.85 -1.73 -7.81
CA LEU A 13 -0.98 -0.76 -8.48
C LEU A 13 -1.31 0.67 -8.04
N LYS A 14 -2.60 1.02 -7.99
CA LYS A 14 -3.02 2.35 -7.55
C LYS A 14 -2.60 2.64 -6.10
N LEU A 15 -2.82 1.67 -5.20
CA LEU A 15 -2.44 1.79 -3.79
C LEU A 15 -0.93 2.03 -3.63
N LEU A 16 -0.11 1.26 -4.35
CA LEU A 16 1.34 1.40 -4.28
C LEU A 16 1.83 2.75 -4.84
N VAL A 17 1.23 3.23 -5.93
CA VAL A 17 1.54 4.55 -6.49
C VAL A 17 1.18 5.67 -5.51
N ASP A 18 -0.02 5.62 -4.90
CA ASP A 18 -0.46 6.63 -3.93
C ASP A 18 0.49 6.72 -2.72
N ILE A 19 0.97 5.56 -2.23
CA ILE A 19 1.93 5.50 -1.13
C ILE A 19 3.30 6.02 -1.55
N ASN A 20 3.79 5.63 -2.73
CA ASN A 20 5.08 6.09 -3.24
C ASN A 20 5.11 7.62 -3.42
N SER A 21 4.05 8.22 -3.99
CA SER A 21 3.97 9.68 -4.14
C SER A 21 3.99 10.42 -2.79
N ARG A 22 3.42 9.83 -1.72
CA ARG A 22 3.53 10.40 -0.37
C ARG A 22 4.92 10.23 0.23
N ALA A 23 5.55 9.08 0.01
CA ALA A 23 6.89 8.80 0.49
C ALA A 23 7.93 9.72 -0.18
N GLU A 24 7.82 9.95 -1.49
CA GLU A 24 8.68 10.89 -2.21
C GLU A 24 8.51 12.34 -1.73
N ALA A 25 7.31 12.71 -1.27
CA ALA A 25 7.03 14.04 -0.75
C ALA A 25 7.52 14.25 0.71
N ASN A 26 8.03 13.21 1.38
CA ASN A 26 8.38 13.26 2.79
C ASN A 26 9.72 12.57 3.04
N GLU A 27 10.81 13.35 2.96
CA GLU A 27 12.20 12.84 3.02
C GLU A 27 12.56 12.13 4.33
N ASP A 28 11.83 12.40 5.42
CA ASP A 28 12.04 11.79 6.75
C ASP A 28 11.19 10.52 6.99
N LEU A 29 10.40 10.09 5.99
CA LEU A 29 9.48 8.97 6.16
C LEU A 29 10.25 7.65 6.34
N GLN A 30 10.01 6.97 7.47
CA GLN A 30 10.64 5.68 7.71
C GLN A 30 10.02 4.59 6.85
N VAL A 31 10.86 3.66 6.36
CA VAL A 31 10.40 2.50 5.58
C VAL A 31 9.39 1.66 6.37
N SER A 32 9.52 1.58 7.70
CA SER A 32 8.56 0.91 8.58
C SER A 32 7.16 1.49 8.48
N GLU A 33 7.03 2.82 8.44
CA GLU A 33 5.73 3.50 8.32
C GLU A 33 5.09 3.22 6.96
N VAL A 34 5.89 3.19 5.89
CA VAL A 34 5.44 2.83 4.54
C VAL A 34 4.89 1.41 4.51
N VAL A 35 5.61 0.46 5.12
CA VAL A 35 5.20 -0.95 5.15
C VAL A 35 3.96 -1.15 6.01
N GLU A 36 3.86 -0.48 7.16
CA GLU A 36 2.66 -0.51 8.01
C GLU A 36 1.44 0.01 7.26
N GLU A 37 1.57 1.12 6.53
CA GLU A 37 0.49 1.69 5.73
C GLU A 37 0.04 0.73 4.62
N ILE A 38 0.98 0.09 3.91
CA ILE A 38 0.65 -0.94 2.90
C ILE A 38 -0.17 -2.06 3.53
N VAL A 39 0.31 -2.60 4.66
CA VAL A 39 -0.34 -3.72 5.35
C VAL A 39 -1.74 -3.32 5.84
N GLU A 40 -1.90 -2.16 6.46
CA GLU A 40 -3.22 -1.66 6.90
C GLU A 40 -4.20 -1.52 5.76
N ARG A 41 -3.79 -0.89 4.66
CA ARG A 41 -4.67 -0.71 3.51
C ARG A 41 -5.05 -2.05 2.88
N LEU A 42 -4.12 -2.98 2.76
CA LEU A 42 -4.39 -4.33 2.24
C LEU A 42 -5.38 -5.12 3.10
N LYS A 43 -5.39 -4.93 4.43
CA LYS A 43 -6.40 -5.56 5.31
C LYS A 43 -7.83 -5.19 4.94
N SER A 44 -8.07 -4.01 4.36
CA SER A 44 -9.41 -3.59 3.92
C SER A 44 -9.97 -4.43 2.76
N TYR A 45 -9.10 -5.17 2.08
CA TYR A 45 -9.45 -6.03 0.96
C TYR A 45 -9.57 -7.51 1.35
N VAL A 46 -9.14 -7.91 2.54
CA VAL A 46 -9.21 -9.30 3.01
C VAL A 46 -10.50 -9.54 3.78
#